data_AF-A0A401PFT5-F1
#
_entry.id   AF-A0A401PFT5-F1
#
_cell.length_a   1.000
_cell.length_b   1.000
_cell.length_c   1.000
_cell.angle_alpha   90.00
_cell.angle_beta   90.00
_cell.angle_gamma   90.00
#
_symmetry.space_group_name_H-M   'P 1'
#
loop_
_entity.id
_entity.type
_entity.pdbx_description
1 polymer ?
#
loop_
_entity_poly.entity_id
_entity_poly.type
_entity_poly.pdbx_seq_one_letter_code
_entity_poly.pdbx_strand_id
1 'polypeptide(L)'
;MRRTVEALLKHGAVVRNLENLGERSLPYKMSKHNLRHTSGGYFLVDFDAPTTIIPTMLDHLGRDIDVIRPSILKHRTPDTDETCPGKIQPNYEEKLHSRKK
;
A
#
# COMPACT_ATOMS: atom_id res chain seq x y z
N MET A 1 -7.29 -13.78 10.69
CA MET A 1 -6.61 -13.91 9.38
C MET A 1 -7.31 -14.84 8.41
N ARG A 2 -7.60 -16.11 8.78
CA ARG A 2 -8.32 -17.05 7.88
C ARG A 2 -9.59 -16.47 7.23
N ARG A 3 -10.48 -15.85 8.01
CA ARG A 3 -11.73 -15.25 7.50
C ARG A 3 -11.52 -14.16 6.45
N THR A 4 -10.46 -13.36 6.59
CA THR A 4 -10.11 -12.28 5.68
C THR A 4 -9.62 -12.83 4.34
N VAL A 5 -8.79 -13.87 4.39
CA VAL A 5 -8.30 -14.57 3.20
C VAL A 5 -9.44 -15.27 2.47
N GLU A 6 -10.34 -15.94 3.20
CA GLU A 6 -11.53 -16.55 2.60
C GLU A 6 -12.43 -15.51 1.93
N ALA A 7 -12.58 -14.31 2.50
CA ALA A 7 -13.33 -13.23 1.88
C ALA A 7 -12.69 -12.75 0.56
N LEU A 8 -11.35 -12.62 0.50
CA LEU A 8 -10.63 -12.30 -0.73
C LEU A 8 -10.91 -13.35 -1.83
N LEU A 9 -10.74 -14.63 -1.49
CA LEU A 9 -10.94 -15.74 -2.43
C LEU A 9 -12.39 -15.79 -2.95
N LYS A 10 -13.39 -15.57 -2.08
CA LYS A 10 -14.81 -15.56 -2.47
C LYS A 10 -15.16 -14.48 -3.49
N HIS A 11 -14.45 -13.36 -3.48
CA HIS A 11 -14.69 -12.25 -4.40
C HIS A 11 -13.79 -12.32 -5.65
N GLY A 12 -13.11 -13.45 -5.88
CA GLY A 12 -12.31 -13.67 -7.08
C GLY A 12 -10.90 -13.08 -7.03
N ALA A 13 -10.37 -12.77 -5.85
CA ALA A 13 -8.96 -12.45 -5.68
C ALA A 13 -8.12 -13.73 -5.57
N VAL A 14 -6.91 -13.70 -6.15
CA VAL A 14 -5.90 -14.75 -6.00
C VAL A 14 -4.84 -14.26 -5.02
N VAL A 15 -4.70 -14.93 -3.88
CA VAL A 15 -3.73 -14.57 -2.84
C VAL A 15 -2.36 -15.16 -3.20
N ARG A 16 -1.33 -14.32 -3.24
CA ARG A 16 0.06 -14.68 -3.58
C ARG A 16 0.90 -14.95 -2.36
N ASN A 17 0.82 -14.05 -1.37
CA ASN A 17 1.65 -14.10 -0.18
C ASN A 17 0.91 -13.53 1.03
N LEU A 18 1.27 -14.01 2.23
CA LEU A 18 0.77 -13.50 3.50
C LEU A 18 1.96 -13.37 4.46
N GLU A 19 2.25 -12.15 4.86
CA GLU A 19 3.36 -11.84 5.77
C GLU A 19 2.85 -11.29 7.10
N ASN A 20 3.48 -11.73 8.18
CA ASN A 20 3.23 -11.22 9.52
C ASN A 20 4.42 -10.34 9.95
N LEU A 21 4.21 -9.04 10.10
CA LEU A 21 5.22 -8.07 10.53
C LEU A 21 5.34 -7.97 12.07
N GLY A 22 4.53 -8.77 12.78
CA GLY A 22 4.49 -8.87 14.23
C GLY A 22 3.49 -7.92 14.89
N GLU A 23 3.31 -8.12 16.19
CA GLU A 23 2.57 -7.20 17.05
C GLU A 23 3.49 -6.07 17.52
N ARG A 24 3.04 -4.82 17.34
CA ARG A 24 3.80 -3.63 17.71
C ARG A 24 2.89 -2.63 18.43
N SER A 25 3.51 -1.72 19.18
CA SER A 25 2.80 -0.52 19.65
C SER A 25 2.42 0.35 18.45
N LEU A 26 1.18 0.84 18.46
CA LEU A 26 0.72 1.75 17.42
C LEU A 26 1.43 3.11 17.59
N PRO A 27 1.77 3.80 16.50
CA PRO A 27 2.43 5.11 16.56
C PRO A 27 1.57 6.17 17.25
N TYR A 28 0.25 5.97 17.28
CA TYR A 28 -0.71 6.78 18.01
C TYR A 28 -1.93 5.94 18.39
N LYS A 29 -2.69 6.41 19.39
CA LYS A 29 -3.91 5.75 19.85
C LYS A 29 -4.98 5.80 18.76
N MET A 30 -5.44 4.63 18.30
CA MET A 30 -6.51 4.53 17.31
C MET A 30 -7.82 4.15 17.99
N SER A 31 -8.92 4.83 17.66
CA SER A 31 -10.25 4.48 18.16
C SER A 31 -11.07 3.89 17.03
N LYS A 32 -11.52 2.64 17.18
CA LYS A 32 -12.29 1.91 16.17
C LYS A 32 -13.19 0.89 16.89
N HIS A 33 -14.40 0.65 16.36
CA HIS A 33 -15.35 -0.29 16.95
C HIS A 33 -15.61 -0.09 18.45
N ASN A 34 -15.71 1.17 18.90
CA ASN A 34 -15.88 1.58 20.30
C ASN A 34 -14.74 1.17 21.25
N LEU A 35 -13.59 0.77 20.71
CA LEU A 35 -12.39 0.43 21.46
C LEU A 35 -11.27 1.41 21.13
N ARG A 36 -10.40 1.67 22.12
CA ARG A 36 -9.20 2.50 21.96
C ARG A 36 -7.96 1.61 22.02
N HIS A 37 -7.30 1.46 20.87
CA HIS A 37 -6.16 0.57 20.70
C HIS A 37 -4.83 1.32 20.88
N THR A 38 -3.88 0.64 21.53
CA THR A 38 -2.50 1.11 21.74
C THR A 38 -1.45 0.18 21.13
N SER A 39 -1.80 -1.08 20.88
CA SER A 39 -1.01 -2.06 20.13
C SER A 39 -1.85 -2.68 19.02
N GLY A 40 -1.18 -3.31 18.05
CA GLY A 40 -1.84 -4.02 16.97
C GLY A 40 -0.87 -4.92 16.19
N GLY A 41 -1.41 -5.99 15.63
CA GLY A 41 -0.71 -6.87 14.70
C GLY A 41 -0.70 -6.29 13.29
N TYR A 42 0.47 -6.28 12.66
CA TYR A 42 0.64 -5.81 11.28
C TYR A 42 0.76 -7.00 10.34
N PHE A 43 -0.11 -7.05 9.33
CA PHE A 43 -0.13 -8.11 8.32
C PHE A 43 -0.10 -7.49 6.93
N LEU A 44 0.68 -8.10 6.03
CA LEU A 44 0.65 -7.80 4.60
C LEU A 44 0.05 -8.99 3.87
N VAL A 45 -0.83 -8.71 2.93
CA VAL A 45 -1.44 -9.71 2.06
C VAL A 45 -1.25 -9.24 0.63
N ASP A 46 -0.42 -9.97 -0.12
CA ASP A 46 -0.27 -9.74 -1.55
C ASP A 46 -1.32 -10.57 -2.29
N PHE A 47 -2.10 -9.91 -3.14
CA PHE A 47 -3.13 -10.56 -3.92
C PHE A 47 -3.30 -9.87 -5.28
N ASP A 48 -3.68 -10.65 -6.27
CA ASP A 48 -4.08 -10.18 -7.60
C ASP A 48 -5.61 -10.24 -7.69
N ALA A 49 -6.26 -9.13 -8.04
CA ALA A 49 -7.71 -9.06 -8.13
C ALA A 49 -8.19 -7.94 -9.08
N PRO A 50 -9.40 -8.04 -9.64
CA PRO A 50 -9.98 -6.96 -10.45
C PRO A 50 -10.23 -5.70 -9.60
N THR A 51 -10.12 -4.51 -10.18
CA THR A 51 -10.29 -3.24 -9.44
C THR A 51 -11.68 -3.06 -8.81
N THR A 52 -12.69 -3.76 -9.32
CA THR A 52 -14.08 -3.75 -8.83
C THR A 52 -14.24 -4.31 -7.42
N ILE A 53 -13.35 -5.20 -6.98
CA ILE A 53 -13.40 -5.81 -5.63
C ILE A 53 -12.99 -4.84 -4.52
N ILE A 54 -12.15 -3.85 -4.82
CA ILE A 54 -11.50 -2.99 -3.82
C ILE A 54 -12.53 -2.31 -2.90
N PRO A 55 -13.57 -1.63 -3.41
CA PRO A 55 -14.56 -0.99 -2.53
C PRO A 55 -15.32 -2.01 -1.68
N THR A 56 -15.70 -3.16 -2.26
CA THR A 56 -16.42 -4.22 -1.54
C THR A 56 -15.59 -4.82 -0.41
N MET A 57 -14.29 -5.01 -0.65
CA MET A 57 -13.37 -5.56 0.33
C MET A 57 -13.07 -4.56 1.46
N LEU A 58 -12.90 -3.27 1.13
CA LEU A 58 -12.71 -2.23 2.13
C LEU A 58 -13.93 -2.10 3.06
N ASP A 59 -15.13 -2.21 2.51
CA ASP A 59 -16.37 -2.20 3.31
C ASP A 59 -16.47 -3.46 4.20
N HIS A 60 -16.18 -4.65 3.64
CA HIS A 60 -16.14 -5.89 4.42
C HIS A 60 -15.16 -5.80 5.60
N LEU A 61 -13.93 -5.32 5.35
CA LEU A 61 -12.90 -5.12 6.38
C LEU A 61 -13.27 -4.00 7.36
N GLY A 62 -14.00 -2.98 6.92
CA GLY A 62 -14.40 -1.85 7.75
C GLY A 62 -15.44 -2.21 8.82
N ARG A 63 -16.20 -3.30 8.60
CA ARG A 63 -17.18 -3.87 9.53
C ARG A 63 -16.60 -4.95 10.45
N ASP A 64 -15.44 -5.50 10.10
CA ASP A 64 -14.77 -6.53 10.89
C ASP A 64 -14.19 -5.91 12.18
N ILE A 65 -14.76 -6.31 13.32
CA ILE A 65 -14.44 -5.75 14.64
C ILE A 65 -12.98 -5.93 15.06
N ASP A 66 -12.27 -6.94 14.55
CA ASP A 66 -10.87 -7.14 14.92
C ASP A 66 -9.90 -6.37 14.01
N VAL A 67 -10.40 -5.68 12.99
CA VAL A 67 -9.59 -4.87 12.07
C VAL A 67 -9.60 -3.41 12.53
N ILE A 68 -8.45 -2.94 13.02
CA ILE A 68 -8.30 -1.56 13.49
C ILE A 68 -8.26 -0.58 12.30
N ARG A 69 -7.48 -0.90 11.26
CA ARG A 69 -7.31 -0.08 10.06
C ARG A 69 -7.02 -0.95 8.84
N PRO A 70 -7.95 -1.08 7.88
CA PRO A 70 -7.66 -1.67 6.59
C PRO A 70 -7.01 -0.66 5.64
N SER A 71 -6.11 -1.13 4.78
CA SER A 71 -5.51 -0.34 3.70
C SER A 71 -5.20 -1.26 2.52
N ILE A 72 -5.62 -0.88 1.32
CA ILE A 72 -5.29 -1.59 0.07
C ILE A 72 -4.51 -0.62 -0.79
N LEU A 73 -3.30 -1.02 -1.16
CA LEU A 73 -2.38 -0.22 -1.97
C LEU A 73 -1.98 -1.04 -3.20
N LYS A 74 -1.68 -0.36 -4.30
CA LYS A 74 -1.07 -1.03 -5.45
C LYS A 74 0.30 -1.55 -5.01
N HIS A 75 0.54 -2.85 -5.20
CA HIS A 75 1.84 -3.43 -4.92
C HIS A 75 2.88 -2.74 -5.81
N ARG A 76 3.93 -2.18 -5.19
CA ARG A 76 5.02 -1.55 -5.92
C ARG A 76 5.88 -2.68 -6.48
N THR A 77 5.64 -3.04 -7.73
CA THR A 77 6.66 -3.79 -8.49
C THR A 77 7.94 -2.97 -8.48
N PRO A 78 9.13 -3.59 -8.37
CA PRO A 78 10.35 -2.84 -8.64
C PRO A 78 10.18 -2.28 -10.04
N ASP A 79 10.00 -0.95 -10.13
CA ASP A 79 10.14 -0.26 -11.40
C ASP A 79 11.51 -0.69 -11.90
N THR A 80 11.56 -1.24 -13.12
CA THR A 80 12.80 -1.55 -13.84
C THR A 80 13.82 -0.51 -13.43
N ASP A 81 14.96 -0.91 -12.86
CA ASP A 81 15.96 0.00 -12.27
C ASP A 81 16.41 1.03 -13.33
N GLU A 82 15.60 2.08 -13.51
CA GLU A 82 15.88 3.24 -14.33
C GLU A 82 17.07 3.85 -13.62
N THR A 83 18.25 3.60 -14.18
CA THR A 83 19.51 4.00 -13.59
C THR A 83 19.46 5.51 -13.41
N CYS A 84 19.33 5.96 -12.16
CA CYS A 84 19.24 7.38 -11.87
C CYS A 84 20.56 8.04 -12.30
N PRO A 85 20.58 8.89 -13.34
CA PRO A 85 21.82 9.49 -13.85
C PRO A 85 22.39 10.56 -12.89
N GLY A 86 21.79 10.72 -11.71
CA GLY A 86 22.12 11.77 -10.76
C GLY A 86 21.63 13.14 -11.23
N LYS A 87 22.11 14.19 -10.57
CA LYS A 87 21.77 15.57 -10.95
C LYS A 87 22.53 15.93 -12.23
N ILE A 88 21.83 15.99 -13.35
CA ILE A 88 22.38 16.52 -14.60
C ILE A 88 22.46 18.04 -14.47
N GLN A 89 23.67 18.61 -14.55
CA GLN A 89 23.83 20.05 -14.58
C GLN A 89 23.38 20.59 -15.95
N PRO A 90 22.56 21.65 -16.00
CA PRO A 90 22.20 22.26 -17.28
C PRO A 90 23.44 22.88 -17.94
N ASN A 91 23.60 22.70 -19.25
CA ASN A 91 24.67 23.36 -19.99
C ASN A 91 24.38 24.86 -20.10
N TYR A 92 25.11 25.68 -19.36
CA TYR A 92 24.94 27.13 -19.35
C TYR A 92 25.55 27.78 -20.61
N GLU A 93 26.55 27.16 -21.24
CA GLU A 93 27.31 27.73 -22.35
C GLU A 93 26.46 27.90 -23.62
N GLU A 94 25.58 26.94 -23.93
CA GLU A 94 24.65 27.03 -25.08
C GLU A 94 23.68 28.22 -24.96
N LYS A 95 23.29 28.60 -23.74
CA LYS A 95 22.38 29.73 -23.49
C LYS A 95 23.06 31.09 -23.69
N LEU A 96 24.39 31.17 -23.60
CA LEU A 96 25.16 32.39 -23.84
C LEU A 96 25.32 32.72 -25.34
N HIS A 97 25.29 31.72 -26.23
CA HIS A 97 25.54 31.93 -27.67
C HIS A 97 24.31 32.29 -28.52
N SER A 98 23.08 32.27 -27.97
CA SER A 98 21.83 32.52 -28.71
C SER A 98 21.50 33.99 -29.04
N ARG A 99 22.44 34.93 -28.85
CA ARG A 99 22.26 36.33 -29.25
C ARG A 99 23.39 36.81 -30.16
N LYS A 100 23.36 36.40 -31.43
CA LYS A 100 23.84 37.25 -32.54
C LYS A 100 22.84 37.18 -33.69
N LYS A 101 22.40 38.36 -34.10
CA LYS A 101 21.43 38.66 -35.16
C LYS A 101 22.08 38.54 -36.52
#